data_AF-A0A1Q7DM64-F1
#
_entry.id   AF-A0A1Q7DM64-F1
#
_cell.length_a   1.000
_cell.length_b   1.000
_cell.length_c   1.000
_cell.angle_alpha   90.00
_cell.angle_beta   90.00
_cell.angle_gamma   90.00
#
_symmetry.space_group_name_H-M   'P 1'
#
loop_
_entity.id
_entity.type
_entity.pdbx_description
1 polymer ?
#
loop_
_entity_poly.entity_id
_entity_poly.type
_entity_poly.pdbx_seq_one_letter_code
_entity_poly.pdbx_strand_id
1 'polypeptide(L)'
;MQSFYRYFVRNMRGKKGQSGFTLIELLVVVTILGVLAAIVTLSLVGLTTNAQAKACEQEYKTVQSGLDAYMAYKNVDTVPASGGTSDMTSPVLLYNAAGTPSFIRNSPTQWAYAWDTSGRITGISATGGGPAVPGGCVVSG
;
A
#
# COMPACT_ATOMS: atom_id res chain seq x y z
N MET A 1 31.02 -54.53 -25.74
CA MET A 1 30.95 -53.05 -25.87
C MET A 1 30.26 -52.54 -27.14
N GLN A 2 29.51 -53.36 -27.92
CA GLN A 2 28.82 -52.89 -29.15
C GLN A 2 27.29 -52.75 -29.01
N SER A 3 26.67 -53.23 -27.93
CA SER A 3 25.20 -53.13 -27.73
C SER A 3 24.72 -51.75 -27.29
N PHE A 4 25.56 -50.94 -26.64
CA PHE A 4 25.16 -49.63 -26.11
C PHE A 4 24.99 -48.56 -27.20
N TYR A 5 25.70 -48.70 -28.32
CA TYR A 5 25.67 -47.69 -29.40
C TYR A 5 24.32 -47.66 -30.14
N ARG A 6 23.57 -48.78 -30.16
CA ARG A 6 22.27 -48.87 -30.83
C ARG A 6 21.11 -48.23 -30.08
N TYR A 7 21.24 -47.98 -28.77
CA TYR A 7 20.19 -47.34 -27.99
C TYR A 7 20.16 -45.82 -28.22
N PHE A 8 21.31 -45.21 -28.46
CA PHE A 8 21.40 -43.75 -28.67
C PHE A 8 20.92 -43.31 -30.06
N VAL A 9 21.08 -44.14 -31.09
CA VAL A 9 20.73 -43.79 -32.49
C VAL A 9 19.22 -43.94 -32.78
N ARG A 10 18.43 -44.54 -31.86
CA ARG A 10 17.00 -44.80 -32.09
C ARG A 10 16.08 -43.62 -31.75
N ASN A 11 16.61 -42.55 -31.13
CA ASN A 11 15.80 -41.40 -30.69
C ASN A 11 15.81 -40.19 -31.67
N MET A 12 16.46 -40.31 -32.83
CA MET A 12 16.37 -39.34 -33.94
C MET A 12 15.43 -39.78 -35.06
N ARG A 13 14.40 -40.58 -34.75
CA ARG A 13 13.24 -40.75 -35.64
C ARG A 13 12.23 -39.66 -35.31
N GLY A 14 12.20 -38.66 -36.20
CA GLY A 14 11.61 -37.35 -35.99
C GLY A 14 10.23 -37.32 -35.36
N LYS A 15 10.10 -36.46 -34.34
CA LYS A 15 8.85 -35.73 -34.12
C LYS A 15 8.68 -34.73 -35.26
N LYS A 16 8.17 -35.21 -36.40
CA LYS A 16 7.50 -34.35 -37.38
C LYS A 16 6.31 -33.71 -36.65
N GLY A 17 6.37 -32.41 -36.40
CA GLY A 17 5.29 -31.69 -35.74
C GLY A 17 5.66 -30.48 -34.89
N GLN A 18 6.89 -29.95 -34.96
CA GLN A 18 7.11 -28.58 -34.48
C GLN A 18 6.69 -27.63 -35.60
N SER A 19 5.39 -27.33 -35.67
CA SER A 19 4.91 -26.13 -36.36
C SER A 19 5.56 -24.94 -35.66
N GLY A 20 6.60 -24.38 -36.26
CA GLY A 20 7.19 -23.13 -35.79
C GLY A 20 6.11 -22.06 -35.80
N PHE A 21 5.99 -21.33 -34.68
CA PHE A 21 5.22 -20.09 -34.63
C PHE A 21 5.65 -19.22 -35.80
N THR A 22 4.68 -18.70 -36.55
CA THR A 22 5.01 -17.82 -37.66
C THR A 22 5.63 -16.54 -37.11
N LEU A 23 6.62 -15.96 -37.79
CA LEU A 23 7.21 -14.68 -37.39
C LEU A 23 6.14 -13.58 -37.26
N ILE A 24 5.10 -13.66 -38.10
CA ILE A 24 3.97 -12.74 -38.08
C ILE A 24 3.07 -12.92 -36.84
N GLU A 25 2.89 -14.15 -36.33
CA GLU A 25 2.16 -14.36 -35.07
C GLU A 25 2.85 -13.66 -33.91
N LEU A 26 4.17 -13.83 -33.78
CA LEU A 26 4.90 -13.16 -32.71
C LEU A 26 4.95 -11.64 -32.92
N LEU A 27 5.05 -11.17 -34.17
CA LEU A 27 5.02 -9.75 -34.49
C LEU A 27 3.69 -9.08 -34.09
N VAL A 28 2.56 -9.69 -34.43
CA VAL A 28 1.25 -9.13 -34.06
C VAL A 28 1.03 -9.16 -32.55
N VAL A 29 1.52 -10.19 -31.85
CA VAL A 29 1.38 -10.27 -30.39
C VAL A 29 2.20 -9.20 -29.68
N VAL A 30 3.49 -9.04 -30.00
CA VAL A 30 4.33 -8.04 -29.32
C VAL A 30 3.92 -6.61 -29.65
N THR A 31 3.36 -6.38 -30.84
CA THR A 31 2.81 -5.06 -31.20
C THR A 31 1.55 -4.75 -30.39
N ILE A 32 0.60 -5.68 -30.25
CA ILE A 32 -0.57 -5.49 -29.39
C ILE A 32 -0.14 -5.31 -27.93
N LEU A 33 0.79 -6.12 -27.42
CA LEU A 33 1.32 -5.97 -26.05
C LEU A 33 2.02 -4.62 -25.85
N GLY A 34 2.75 -4.13 -26.85
CA GLY A 34 3.39 -2.81 -26.83
C GLY A 34 2.39 -1.67 -26.71
N VAL A 35 1.30 -1.71 -27.50
CA VAL A 35 0.22 -0.70 -27.44
C VAL A 35 -0.50 -0.75 -26.08
N LEU A 36 -0.84 -1.95 -25.60
CA LEU A 36 -1.50 -2.11 -24.30
C LEU A 36 -0.62 -1.62 -23.14
N ALA A 37 0.67 -1.96 -23.14
CA ALA A 37 1.61 -1.50 -22.12
C ALA A 37 1.73 0.04 -22.09
N ALA A 38 1.74 0.69 -23.25
CA ALA A 38 1.81 2.16 -23.33
C ALA A 38 0.56 2.84 -22.70
N ILE A 39 -0.64 2.33 -22.95
CA ILE A 39 -1.88 2.90 -22.38
C ILE A 39 -1.93 2.66 -20.87
N VAL A 40 -1.60 1.45 -20.43
CA VAL A 40 -1.66 1.06 -19.01
C VAL A 40 -0.71 1.89 -18.16
N THR A 41 0.52 2.13 -18.63
CA THR A 41 1.51 2.91 -17.86
C THR A 41 1.04 4.34 -17.55
N LEU A 42 0.43 5.03 -18.51
CA LEU A 42 -0.13 6.38 -18.30
C LEU A 42 -1.30 6.37 -17.31
N SER A 43 -2.16 5.35 -17.36
CA SER A 43 -3.31 5.24 -16.44
C SER A 43 -2.91 4.97 -14.98
N LEU A 44 -1.84 4.21 -14.75
CA LEU A 44 -1.37 3.83 -13.42
C LEU A 44 -0.89 5.03 -12.59
N VAL A 45 -0.24 6.01 -13.22
CA VAL A 45 0.33 7.18 -12.52
C VAL A 45 -0.76 8.01 -11.83
N GLY A 46 -1.94 8.18 -12.44
CA GLY A 46 -3.05 8.92 -11.84
C GLY A 46 -3.81 8.15 -10.76
N LEU A 47 -3.78 6.81 -10.81
CA LEU A 47 -4.46 5.97 -9.83
C LEU A 47 -3.68 5.90 -8.51
N THR A 48 -2.35 5.83 -8.57
CA THR A 48 -1.50 5.73 -7.37
C THR A 48 -1.59 6.98 -6.49
N THR A 49 -1.60 8.17 -7.08
CA THR A 49 -1.73 9.44 -6.35
C THR A 49 -3.08 9.55 -5.63
N ASN A 50 -4.18 9.21 -6.32
CA ASN A 50 -5.52 9.19 -5.74
C ASN A 50 -5.64 8.13 -4.64
N ALA A 51 -5.09 6.94 -4.85
CA ALA A 51 -5.09 5.87 -3.84
C ALA A 51 -4.34 6.29 -2.57
N GLN A 52 -3.19 6.96 -2.72
CA GLN A 52 -2.43 7.48 -1.59
C GLN A 52 -3.20 8.58 -0.84
N ALA A 53 -3.84 9.52 -1.54
CA ALA A 53 -4.67 10.55 -0.91
C ALA A 53 -5.83 9.94 -0.12
N LYS A 54 -6.49 8.91 -0.68
CA LYS A 54 -7.58 8.18 -0.01
C LYS A 54 -7.10 7.35 1.18
N ALA A 55 -5.92 6.75 1.09
CA ALA A 55 -5.31 6.05 2.22
C ALA A 55 -5.02 7.01 3.38
N CYS A 56 -4.47 8.20 3.08
CA CYS A 56 -4.25 9.25 4.05
C CYS A 56 -5.56 9.78 4.67
N GLU A 57 -6.60 9.94 3.85
CA GLU A 57 -7.94 10.32 4.32
C GLU A 57 -8.51 9.29 5.31
N GLN A 58 -8.36 8.01 5.00
CA GLN A 58 -8.85 6.91 5.83
C GLN A 58 -8.05 6.77 7.13
N GLU A 59 -6.73 6.94 7.07
CA GLU A 59 -5.89 6.85 8.26
C GLU A 59 -6.21 7.98 9.25
N TYR A 60 -6.37 9.25 8.79
CA TYR A 60 -6.73 10.33 9.73
C TYR A 60 -8.11 10.10 10.37
N LYS A 61 -9.09 9.60 9.62
CA LYS A 61 -10.42 9.27 10.16
C LYS A 61 -10.34 8.16 11.21
N THR A 62 -9.45 7.19 11.00
CA THR A 62 -9.19 6.12 11.97
C THR A 62 -8.58 6.68 13.25
N VAL A 63 -7.63 7.62 13.13
CA VAL A 63 -7.02 8.27 14.30
C VAL A 63 -8.03 9.16 15.04
N GLN A 64 -8.84 9.96 14.33
CA GLN A 64 -9.92 10.77 14.92
C GLN A 64 -10.89 9.88 15.71
N SER A 65 -11.39 8.80 15.08
CA SER A 65 -12.28 7.86 15.77
C SER A 65 -11.62 7.18 16.97
N GLY A 66 -10.30 6.95 16.91
CA GLY A 66 -9.53 6.40 18.03
C GLY A 66 -9.43 7.38 19.20
N LEU A 67 -9.21 8.67 18.94
CA LEU A 67 -9.23 9.74 19.94
C LEU A 67 -10.62 9.86 20.58
N ASP A 68 -11.67 9.90 19.78
CA ASP A 68 -13.05 10.00 20.26
C ASP A 68 -13.40 8.79 21.16
N ALA A 69 -13.01 7.59 20.74
CA ALA A 69 -13.21 6.36 21.53
C ALA A 69 -12.39 6.36 22.82
N TYR A 70 -11.15 6.84 22.80
CA TYR A 70 -10.30 6.99 23.99
C TYR A 70 -10.95 7.95 24.99
N MET A 71 -11.40 9.10 24.53
CA MET A 71 -12.02 10.14 25.35
C MET A 71 -13.32 9.64 25.98
N ALA A 72 -14.17 8.96 25.20
CA ALA A 72 -15.37 8.31 25.69
C ALA A 72 -15.05 7.22 26.73
N TYR A 73 -14.04 6.38 26.49
CA TYR A 73 -13.66 5.31 27.42
C TYR A 73 -13.10 5.85 28.74
N LYS A 74 -12.29 6.91 28.69
CA LYS A 74 -11.69 7.54 29.88
C LYS A 74 -12.63 8.54 30.57
N ASN A 75 -13.77 8.86 29.96
CA ASN A 75 -14.70 9.91 30.42
C ASN A 75 -13.97 11.24 30.61
N VAL A 76 -13.21 11.67 29.59
CA VAL A 76 -12.47 12.93 29.59
C VAL A 76 -12.90 13.80 28.41
N ASP A 77 -13.07 15.08 28.64
CA ASP A 77 -13.40 16.08 27.60
C ASP A 77 -12.15 16.68 26.95
N THR A 78 -10.97 16.40 27.50
CA THR A 78 -9.70 16.91 26.97
C THR A 78 -8.60 15.87 26.97
N VAL A 79 -7.73 15.94 25.96
CA VAL A 79 -6.50 15.15 25.84
C VAL A 79 -5.28 16.06 25.67
N PRO A 80 -4.07 15.60 25.98
CA PRO A 80 -2.85 16.31 25.61
C PRO A 80 -2.81 16.59 24.11
N ALA A 81 -2.63 17.86 23.74
CA ALA A 81 -2.47 18.27 22.35
C ALA A 81 -1.15 17.73 21.77
N SER A 82 -1.15 17.46 20.47
CA SER A 82 0.03 17.00 19.73
C SER A 82 0.29 17.92 18.54
N GLY A 83 1.53 18.36 18.36
CA GLY A 83 1.98 19.11 17.19
C GLY A 83 2.27 18.24 15.96
N GLY A 84 1.99 16.95 16.02
CA GLY A 84 2.32 15.96 14.99
C GLY A 84 3.06 14.78 15.58
N THR A 85 2.38 13.63 15.71
CA THR A 85 3.02 12.36 16.09
C THR A 85 2.49 11.23 15.21
N SER A 86 3.37 10.30 14.87
CA SER A 86 2.97 9.00 14.31
C SER A 86 3.07 7.87 15.34
N ASP A 87 3.70 8.13 16.48
CA ASP A 87 3.67 7.21 17.60
C ASP A 87 2.34 7.39 18.32
N MET A 88 1.54 6.34 18.33
CA MET A 88 0.20 6.33 18.94
C MET A 88 0.22 5.76 20.34
N THR A 89 1.40 5.56 20.94
CA THR A 89 1.56 5.23 22.36
C THR A 89 1.68 6.46 23.26
N SER A 90 1.95 7.63 22.66
CA SER A 90 2.18 8.92 23.33
C SER A 90 1.88 10.08 22.37
N PRO A 91 1.35 11.23 22.82
CA PRO A 91 1.05 11.60 24.20
C PRO A 91 -0.29 11.04 24.72
N VAL A 92 -1.09 10.45 23.83
CA VAL A 92 -2.30 9.70 24.16
C VAL A 92 -2.06 8.24 23.80
N LEU A 93 -2.33 7.33 24.75
CA LEU A 93 -2.17 5.89 24.56
C LEU A 93 -3.33 5.32 23.73
N LEU A 94 -3.32 5.62 22.42
CA LEU A 94 -4.31 5.13 21.45
C LEU A 94 -4.00 3.70 21.01
N TYR A 95 -2.71 3.37 20.90
CA TYR A 95 -2.22 2.02 20.66
C TYR A 95 -1.55 1.47 21.92
N ASN A 96 -1.99 0.29 22.35
CA ASN A 96 -1.41 -0.39 23.50
C ASN A 96 -0.80 -1.73 23.05
N ALA A 97 0.54 -1.76 22.93
CA ALA A 97 1.27 -2.97 22.56
C ALA A 97 1.16 -4.10 23.62
N ALA A 98 0.89 -3.73 24.87
CA ALA A 98 0.79 -4.68 25.99
C ALA A 98 -0.61 -5.31 26.12
N GLY A 99 -1.61 -4.86 25.34
CA GLY A 99 -2.93 -5.49 25.30
C GLY A 99 -4.09 -4.50 25.23
N THR A 100 -5.20 -4.82 25.90
CA THR A 100 -6.45 -4.05 25.83
C THR A 100 -6.57 -3.02 26.97
N PRO A 101 -7.27 -1.88 26.74
CA PRO A 101 -7.85 -1.45 25.48
C PRO A 101 -6.81 -0.87 24.51
N SER A 102 -7.05 -1.06 23.21
CA SER A 102 -6.37 -0.35 22.12
C SER A 102 -7.44 0.27 21.22
N PHE A 103 -7.33 1.56 20.96
CA PHE A 103 -8.33 2.36 20.24
C PHE A 103 -8.04 2.44 18.75
N ILE A 104 -6.78 2.17 18.37
CA ILE A 104 -6.37 1.97 16.99
C ILE A 104 -5.64 0.63 16.85
N ARG A 105 -5.38 0.22 15.59
CA ARG A 105 -4.78 -1.09 15.29
C ARG A 105 -3.26 -1.09 15.18
N ASN A 106 -2.65 0.02 14.77
CA ASN A 106 -1.22 0.05 14.43
C ASN A 106 -0.55 1.29 15.05
N SER A 107 0.71 1.13 15.47
CA SER A 107 1.65 2.21 15.77
C SER A 107 3.04 1.75 15.30
N PRO A 108 3.83 2.60 14.61
CA PRO A 108 3.50 3.95 14.19
C PRO A 108 2.50 3.98 13.01
N THR A 109 1.79 5.10 12.86
CA THR A 109 0.99 5.40 11.66
C THR A 109 1.88 5.80 10.48
N GLN A 110 1.34 5.78 9.27
CA GLN A 110 2.08 6.14 8.06
C GLN A 110 2.41 7.63 8.02
N TRP A 111 1.47 8.49 8.42
CA TRP A 111 1.68 9.93 8.61
C TRP A 111 1.61 10.34 10.07
N ALA A 112 2.16 11.52 10.38
CA ALA A 112 2.04 12.12 11.69
C ALA A 112 0.77 13.00 11.75
N TYR A 113 0.08 12.93 12.88
CA TYR A 113 -1.17 13.64 13.11
C TYR A 113 -1.03 14.64 14.25
N ALA A 114 -1.46 15.86 13.98
CA ALA A 114 -1.59 16.90 14.99
C ALA A 114 -3.06 16.99 15.42
N TRP A 115 -3.29 17.20 16.71
CA TRP A 115 -4.63 17.39 17.27
C TRP A 115 -4.61 18.41 18.40
N ASP A 116 -5.73 19.08 18.59
CA ASP A 116 -5.93 20.01 19.70
C ASP A 116 -6.38 19.29 20.97
N THR A 117 -6.58 20.05 22.06
CA THR A 117 -6.99 19.47 23.35
C THR A 117 -8.38 18.85 23.34
N SER A 118 -9.22 19.16 22.36
CA SER A 118 -10.54 18.53 22.20
C SER A 118 -10.47 17.17 21.49
N GLY A 119 -9.26 16.72 21.09
CA GLY A 119 -9.07 15.48 20.35
C GLY A 119 -9.38 15.61 18.86
N ARG A 120 -9.62 16.82 18.36
CA ARG A 120 -9.83 17.07 16.93
C ARG A 120 -8.51 17.11 16.20
N ILE A 121 -8.40 16.35 15.11
CA ILE A 121 -7.25 16.40 14.20
C ILE A 121 -7.21 17.80 13.55
N THR A 122 -6.05 18.45 13.59
CA THR A 122 -5.82 19.81 13.07
C THR A 122 -4.75 19.86 11.99
N GLY A 123 -3.95 18.80 11.84
CA GLY A 123 -2.90 18.75 10.83
C GLY A 123 -2.41 17.34 10.54
N ILE A 124 -1.84 17.19 9.34
CA ILE A 124 -1.19 15.96 8.87
C ILE A 124 0.19 16.35 8.36
N SER A 125 1.22 15.64 8.79
CA SER A 125 2.60 15.89 8.39
C SER A 125 3.33 14.58 8.05
N ALA A 126 4.40 14.68 7.28
CA ALA A 126 5.24 13.53 6.99
C ALA A 126 6.01 13.11 8.25
N THR A 127 6.20 11.80 8.41
CA THR A 127 7.10 11.26 9.44
C THR A 127 8.54 11.27 8.92
N GLY A 128 9.52 11.32 9.83
CA GLY A 128 10.95 11.42 9.47
C GLY A 128 11.53 10.28 8.61
N GLY A 129 10.74 9.25 8.29
CA GLY A 129 11.09 8.19 7.35
C GLY A 129 9.91 7.64 6.54
N GLY A 130 8.74 8.29 6.60
CA GLY A 130 7.54 7.88 5.87
C GLY A 130 7.40 8.60 4.53
N PRO A 131 6.40 8.20 3.71
CA PRO A 131 6.09 8.89 2.47
C PRO A 131 5.62 10.32 2.75
N ALA A 132 5.89 11.23 1.81
CA ALA A 132 5.34 12.58 1.83
C ALA A 132 3.79 12.53 1.93
N VAL A 133 3.20 13.55 2.53
CA VAL A 133 1.73 13.68 2.57
C VAL A 133 1.23 13.83 1.13
N PRO A 134 0.36 12.94 0.63
CA PRO A 134 -0.13 12.99 -0.74
C PRO A 134 -0.92 14.28 -0.99
N GLY A 135 -0.76 14.85 -2.18
CA GLY A 135 -1.58 15.98 -2.61
C GLY A 135 -3.07 15.63 -2.56
N GLY A 136 -3.87 16.46 -1.89
CA GLY A 136 -5.30 16.24 -1.69
C GLY A 136 -5.67 15.56 -0.38
N CYS A 137 -4.70 15.09 0.42
CA CYS A 137 -4.97 14.70 1.80
C CYS A 137 -4.98 15.96 2.69
N VAL A 138 -6.17 16.43 3.01
CA VAL A 138 -6.39 17.56 3.93
C VAL A 138 -7.36 17.14 5.03
N VAL A 139 -7.14 17.68 6.22
CA VAL A 139 -8.08 17.54 7.33
C VAL A 139 -9.36 18.28 6.91
N SER A 140 -10.47 17.56 6.77
CA SER A 140 -11.77 18.20 6.58
C SER A 140 -12.22 18.73 7.94
N GLY A 141 -12.55 20.02 7.97
CA GLY A 141 -13.09 20.69 9.15
C GLY A 141 -14.43 20.11 9.57
#